data_AF-A0A9X1WYK1-F1
#
_entry.id   AF-A0A9X1WYK1-F1
#
_cell.length_a   1.000
_cell.length_b   1.000
_cell.length_c   1.000
_cell.angle_alpha   90.00
_cell.angle_beta   90.00
_cell.angle_gamma   90.00
#
_symmetry.space_group_name_H-M   'P 1'
#
loop_
_entity.id
_entity.type
_entity.pdbx_description
1 polymer ?
#
loop_
_entity_poly.entity_id
_entity_poly.type
_entity_poly.pdbx_seq_one_letter_code
_entity_poly.pdbx_strand_id
1 'polypeptide(L)'
;MKQSLPYIIYFLCWLIALTFALGALGMLLPQVFSVLVLLPYMISFYLMARHFVKKMKDAPDMTTRWHLSIGCATAFWFYSIIAGIVGIFLLQGSVDFAPIAHALSSTAFVFVFLSIFLMVNAFLVLLGFWFLGKPTQMMLNKYNQ
;
A
#
# COMPACT_ATOMS: atom_id res chain seq x y z
N MET A 1 -4.02 -11.27 15.43
CA MET A 1 -2.95 -11.41 14.40
C MET A 1 -3.23 -12.49 13.36
N LYS A 2 -3.48 -13.77 13.72
CA LYS A 2 -3.64 -14.85 12.71
C LYS A 2 -4.75 -14.64 11.66
N GLN A 3 -5.83 -13.92 11.98
CA GLN A 3 -6.93 -13.68 11.04
C GLN A 3 -6.66 -12.58 10.00
N SER A 4 -5.75 -11.63 10.26
CA SER A 4 -5.53 -10.46 9.38
C SER A 4 -4.49 -10.72 8.29
N LEU A 5 -3.51 -11.58 8.56
CA LEU A 5 -2.43 -11.93 7.62
C LEU A 5 -2.92 -12.38 6.23
N PRO A 6 -3.89 -13.30 6.08
CA PRO A 6 -4.34 -13.73 4.75
C PRO A 6 -4.90 -12.57 3.92
N TYR A 7 -5.55 -11.59 4.56
CA TYR A 7 -6.08 -10.41 3.88
C TYR A 7 -4.98 -9.42 3.49
N ILE A 8 -3.92 -9.28 4.30
CA ILE A 8 -2.74 -8.48 3.94
C ILE A 8 -2.02 -9.09 2.74
N ILE A 9 -1.88 -10.42 2.70
CA ILE A 9 -1.31 -11.12 1.54
C ILE A 9 -2.20 -10.93 0.31
N TYR A 10 -3.52 -11.04 0.46
CA TYR A 10 -4.48 -10.80 -0.62
C TYR A 10 -4.38 -9.37 -1.17
N PHE A 11 -4.26 -8.38 -0.28
CA PHE A 11 -3.97 -6.99 -0.64
C PHE A 11 -2.66 -6.87 -1.42
N LEU A 12 -1.58 -7.49 -0.93
CA LEU A 12 -0.26 -7.43 -1.56
C LEU A 12 -0.26 -8.04 -2.97
N CYS A 13 -0.94 -9.18 -3.17
CA CYS A 13 -1.07 -9.80 -4.50
C CYS A 13 -1.75 -8.86 -5.50
N TRP A 14 -2.86 -8.22 -5.10
CA TRP A 14 -3.53 -7.24 -5.94
C TRP A 14 -2.70 -5.98 -6.17
N LEU A 15 -1.98 -5.52 -5.15
CA LEU A 15 -1.12 -4.35 -5.25
C LEU A 15 -0.05 -4.57 -6.31
N ILE A 16 0.62 -5.72 -6.28
CA ILE A 16 1.62 -6.10 -7.26
C ILE A 16 0.99 -6.14 -8.66
N ALA A 17 -0.11 -6.89 -8.83
CA ALA A 17 -0.76 -7.06 -10.12
C ALA A 17 -1.21 -5.72 -10.74
N LEU A 18 -1.82 -4.84 -9.94
CA LEU A 18 -2.30 -3.53 -10.38
C LEU A 18 -1.16 -2.56 -10.64
N THR A 19 -0.06 -2.63 -9.87
CA THR A 19 1.10 -1.76 -10.11
C THR A 19 1.78 -2.12 -11.43
N PHE A 20 1.88 -3.40 -11.79
CA PHE A 20 2.36 -3.80 -13.11
C PHE A 20 1.40 -3.34 -14.22
N ALA A 21 0.09 -3.58 -14.07
CA ALA A 21 -0.90 -3.21 -15.07
C ALA A 21 -0.98 -1.68 -15.29
N LEU A 22 -1.04 -0.91 -14.22
CA LEU A 22 -1.13 0.56 -14.27
C LEU A 22 0.23 1.21 -14.54
N GLY A 23 1.34 0.59 -14.12
CA GLY A 23 2.69 1.06 -14.43
C GLY A 23 2.99 1.02 -15.92
N ALA A 24 2.57 -0.06 -16.61
CA ALA A 24 2.66 -0.14 -18.07
C ALA A 24 1.86 0.96 -18.77
N LEU A 25 0.68 1.31 -18.25
CA LEU A 25 -0.12 2.43 -18.76
C LEU A 25 0.51 3.79 -18.42
N GLY A 26 1.13 3.92 -17.25
CA GLY A 26 1.79 5.13 -16.78
C GLY A 26 2.97 5.56 -17.67
N MET A 27 3.66 4.60 -18.30
CA MET A 27 4.71 4.91 -19.30
C MET A 27 4.17 5.66 -20.52
N LEU A 28 2.87 5.53 -20.82
CA LEU A 28 2.22 6.17 -21.97
C LEU A 28 1.52 7.48 -21.59
N LEU A 29 1.44 7.80 -20.30
CA LEU A 29 0.70 8.95 -19.79
C LEU A 29 1.63 10.12 -19.43
N PRO A 30 1.22 11.38 -19.64
CA PRO A 30 1.95 12.55 -19.17
C PRO A 30 2.26 12.50 -17.66
N GLN A 31 3.38 13.08 -17.24
CA GLN A 31 3.79 13.08 -15.82
C GLN A 31 2.77 13.72 -14.86
N VAL A 32 1.83 14.52 -15.37
CA VAL A 32 0.71 15.10 -14.60
C VAL A 32 -0.19 14.03 -13.97
N PHE A 33 -0.16 12.78 -14.47
CA PHE A 33 -0.89 11.64 -13.93
C PHE A 33 -0.21 10.96 -12.73
N SER A 34 0.82 11.58 -12.14
CA SER A 34 1.54 11.05 -10.95
C SER A 34 0.63 10.70 -9.77
N VAL A 35 -0.56 11.31 -9.67
CA VAL A 35 -1.58 10.96 -8.64
C VAL A 35 -2.11 9.52 -8.82
N LEU A 36 -2.09 8.96 -10.04
CA LEU A 36 -2.51 7.58 -10.30
C LEU A 36 -1.62 6.55 -9.61
N VAL A 37 -0.45 6.93 -9.10
CA VAL A 37 0.44 6.03 -8.34
C VAL A 37 -0.23 5.50 -7.06
N LEU A 38 -1.22 6.22 -6.51
CA LEU A 38 -2.00 5.75 -5.35
C LEU A 38 -3.16 4.82 -5.73
N LEU A 39 -3.56 4.74 -7.00
CA LEU A 39 -4.67 3.88 -7.43
C LEU A 39 -4.44 2.39 -7.16
N PRO A 40 -3.27 1.80 -7.48
CA PRO A 40 -2.99 0.41 -7.13
C PRO A 40 -3.25 0.14 -5.64
N TYR A 41 -2.82 1.05 -4.76
CA TYR A 41 -3.05 0.94 -3.33
C TYR A 41 -4.55 0.96 -3.00
N MET A 42 -5.27 1.99 -3.46
CA MET A 42 -6.69 2.18 -3.14
C MET A 42 -7.55 1.01 -3.65
N ILE A 43 -7.34 0.58 -4.89
CA ILE A 43 -8.10 -0.52 -5.49
C ILE A 43 -7.80 -1.83 -4.76
N SER A 44 -6.53 -2.12 -4.46
CA SER A 44 -6.14 -3.33 -3.71
C SER A 44 -6.76 -3.35 -2.33
N PHE A 45 -6.79 -2.20 -1.65
CA PHE A 45 -7.38 -2.06 -0.33
C PHE A 45 -8.90 -2.27 -0.39
N TYR A 46 -9.57 -1.70 -1.38
CA TYR A 46 -10.99 -1.95 -1.66
C TYR A 46 -11.28 -3.44 -1.89
N LEU A 47 -10.48 -4.11 -2.74
CA LEU A 47 -10.67 -5.53 -3.05
C LEU A 47 -10.45 -6.41 -1.82
N MET A 48 -9.45 -6.10 -1.00
CA MET A 48 -9.19 -6.78 0.26
C MET A 48 -10.36 -6.61 1.24
N ALA A 49 -10.86 -5.39 1.44
CA ALA A 49 -11.99 -5.13 2.33
C ALA A 49 -13.26 -5.85 1.85
N ARG A 50 -13.52 -5.82 0.53
CA ARG A 50 -14.63 -6.56 -0.08
C ARG A 50 -14.50 -8.07 0.18
N HIS A 51 -13.30 -8.62 0.02
CA HIS A 51 -13.03 -10.04 0.28
C HIS A 51 -13.25 -10.38 1.76
N PHE A 52 -12.79 -9.52 2.67
CA PHE A 52 -13.01 -9.65 4.11
C PHE A 52 -14.49 -9.72 4.46
N VAL A 53 -15.28 -8.74 4.02
CA VAL A 53 -16.73 -8.69 4.29
C VAL A 53 -17.44 -9.93 3.74
N LYS A 54 -17.10 -10.35 2.52
CA LYS A 54 -17.73 -11.53 1.90
C LYS A 54 -17.42 -12.83 2.65
N LYS A 55 -16.22 -12.95 3.24
CA LYS A 55 -15.78 -14.14 3.98
C LYS A 55 -16.30 -14.15 5.42
N MET A 56 -16.17 -13.02 6.12
CA MET A 56 -16.51 -12.91 7.55
C MET A 56 -18.00 -12.63 7.78
N LYS A 57 -18.71 -12.12 6.76
CA LYS A 57 -20.11 -11.64 6.84
C LYS A 57 -20.34 -10.62 7.95
N ASP A 58 -19.28 -9.90 8.31
CA ASP A 58 -19.29 -8.88 9.35
C ASP A 58 -18.27 -7.79 9.02
N ALA A 59 -18.44 -6.63 9.62
CA ALA A 59 -17.48 -5.53 9.54
C ALA A 59 -16.31 -5.77 10.51
N PRO A 60 -15.09 -5.32 10.17
CA PRO A 60 -13.94 -5.48 11.06
C PRO A 60 -14.11 -4.63 12.31
N ASP A 61 -13.82 -5.23 13.47
CA ASP A 61 -13.79 -4.52 14.75
C ASP A 61 -12.63 -3.50 14.81
N MET A 62 -12.62 -2.65 15.86
CA MET A 62 -11.60 -1.60 16.00
C MET A 62 -10.17 -2.15 15.93
N THR A 63 -9.91 -3.28 16.59
CA THR A 63 -8.58 -3.92 16.63
C THR A 63 -8.16 -4.43 15.26
N THR A 64 -9.08 -5.08 14.54
CA THR A 64 -8.83 -5.60 13.18
C THR A 64 -8.64 -4.47 12.18
N ARG A 65 -9.38 -3.37 12.32
CA ARG A 65 -9.20 -2.16 11.50
C ARG A 65 -7.79 -1.60 11.61
N TRP A 66 -7.26 -1.45 12.82
CA TRP A 66 -5.89 -1.00 13.03
C TRP A 66 -4.87 -1.98 12.44
N HIS A 67 -5.00 -3.27 12.75
CA HIS A 67 -4.07 -4.28 12.24
C HIS A 67 -4.03 -4.37 10.71
N LEU A 68 -5.19 -4.35 10.05
CA LEU A 68 -5.26 -4.38 8.59
C LEU A 68 -4.68 -3.10 7.98
N SER A 69 -4.98 -1.93 8.55
CA SER A 69 -4.51 -0.65 8.01
C SER A 69 -3.00 -0.51 8.12
N ILE A 70 -2.45 -0.79 9.31
CA ILE A 70 -1.00 -0.81 9.55
C ILE A 70 -0.35 -1.89 8.70
N GLY A 71 -0.90 -3.11 8.68
CA GLY A 71 -0.35 -4.22 7.92
C GLY A 71 -0.28 -3.96 6.42
N CYS A 72 -1.33 -3.38 5.83
CA CYS A 72 -1.34 -3.03 4.40
C CYS A 72 -0.40 -1.85 4.08
N ALA A 73 -0.32 -0.84 4.94
CA ALA A 73 0.63 0.27 4.79
C ALA A 73 2.09 -0.23 4.85
N THR A 74 2.41 -1.10 5.82
CA THR A 74 3.73 -1.73 5.93
C THR A 74 4.04 -2.61 4.72
N ALA A 75 3.07 -3.43 4.26
CA ALA A 75 3.22 -4.27 3.08
C ALA A 75 3.47 -3.42 1.82
N PHE A 76 2.79 -2.29 1.68
CA PHE A 76 3.03 -1.33 0.60
C PHE A 76 4.46 -0.80 0.61
N TRP A 77 4.97 -0.33 1.75
CA TRP A 77 6.36 0.15 1.85
C TRP A 77 7.38 -0.93 1.51
N PHE A 78 7.20 -2.14 2.05
CA PHE A 78 8.11 -3.25 1.78
C PHE A 78 8.13 -3.61 0.30
N TYR A 79 6.94 -3.70 -0.31
CA TYR A 79 6.79 -3.87 -1.75
C TYR A 79 7.50 -2.76 -2.55
N SER A 80 7.25 -1.49 -2.22
CA SER A 80 7.84 -0.35 -2.94
C SER A 80 9.37 -0.35 -2.88
N ILE A 81 9.96 -0.68 -1.74
CA ILE A 81 11.42 -0.78 -1.59
C ILE A 81 11.97 -1.90 -2.48
N ILE A 82 11.38 -3.10 -2.40
CA ILE A 82 11.82 -4.24 -3.22
C ILE A 82 11.65 -3.94 -4.71
N ALA A 83 10.50 -3.41 -5.12
CA ALA A 83 10.22 -3.07 -6.50
C ALA A 83 11.20 -1.99 -7.03
N GLY A 84 11.56 -1.01 -6.21
CA GLY A 84 12.57 -0.01 -6.55
C GLY A 84 13.95 -0.62 -6.77
N ILE A 85 14.41 -1.49 -5.86
CA ILE A 85 15.70 -2.20 -5.99
C ILE A 85 15.71 -3.10 -7.23
N VAL A 86 14.64 -3.88 -7.45
CA VAL A 86 14.50 -4.74 -8.62
C VAL A 86 14.48 -3.90 -9.91
N GLY A 87 13.80 -2.76 -9.91
CA GLY A 87 13.75 -1.84 -11.05
C GLY A 87 15.15 -1.31 -11.42
N ILE A 88 15.95 -0.90 -10.43
CA ILE A 88 17.34 -0.47 -10.65
C ILE A 88 18.17 -1.63 -11.21
N PHE A 89 18.07 -2.83 -10.62
CA PHE A 89 18.79 -4.01 -11.07
C PHE A 89 18.46 -4.37 -12.53
N LEU A 90 17.17 -4.33 -12.91
CA LEU A 90 16.73 -4.63 -14.28
C LEU A 90 17.24 -3.60 -15.30
N LEU A 91 17.40 -2.34 -14.90
CA LEU A 91 17.86 -1.27 -15.79
C LEU A 91 19.39 -1.18 -15.89
N GLN A 92 20.12 -1.47 -14.81
CA GLN A 92 21.57 -1.24 -14.70
C GLN A 92 22.37 -2.54 -14.62
N GLY A 93 21.74 -3.70 -14.42
CA GLY A 93 22.38 -5.00 -14.24
C GLY A 93 23.09 -5.19 -12.89
N SER A 94 23.18 -4.14 -12.07
CA SER A 94 23.72 -4.19 -10.71
C SER A 94 23.02 -3.15 -9.83
N VAL A 95 23.14 -3.28 -8.51
CA VAL A 95 22.60 -2.31 -7.54
C VAL A 95 23.77 -1.71 -6.77
N ASP A 96 24.04 -0.43 -7.01
CA ASP A 96 25.01 0.32 -6.20
C ASP A 96 24.31 0.98 -5.02
N PHE A 97 24.74 0.64 -3.81
CA PHE A 97 24.22 1.19 -2.56
C PHE A 97 25.01 2.41 -2.07
N ALA A 98 26.13 2.77 -2.69
CA ALA A 98 26.94 3.92 -2.29
C ALA A 98 26.16 5.25 -2.27
N PRO A 99 25.26 5.56 -3.24
CA PRO A 99 24.44 6.77 -3.18
C PRO A 99 23.49 6.79 -1.98
N ILE A 100 22.92 5.63 -1.60
CA ILE A 100 22.03 5.51 -0.44
C ILE A 100 22.83 5.71 0.84
N ALA A 101 23.99 5.05 0.97
CA ALA A 101 24.87 5.22 2.12
C ALA A 101 25.32 6.69 2.28
N HIS A 102 25.67 7.34 1.17
CA HIS A 102 26.01 8.76 1.17
C HIS A 102 24.82 9.64 1.57
N ALA A 103 23.62 9.40 1.03
CA ALA A 103 22.42 10.16 1.42
C ALA A 103 22.12 10.02 2.92
N LEU A 104 22.24 8.82 3.48
CA LEU A 104 22.02 8.54 4.90
C LEU A 104 23.08 9.16 5.83
N SER A 105 24.23 9.60 5.30
CA SER A 105 25.24 10.33 6.09
C SER A 105 24.81 11.77 6.43
N SER A 106 23.91 12.34 5.63
CA SER A 106 23.39 13.69 5.87
C SER A 106 22.25 13.65 6.88
N THR A 107 22.48 14.20 8.07
CA THR A 107 21.45 14.30 9.12
C THR A 107 20.20 15.04 8.62
N ALA A 108 20.37 16.09 7.83
CA ALA A 108 19.26 16.85 7.25
C ALA A 108 18.42 15.99 6.31
N PHE A 109 19.06 15.20 5.44
CA PHE A 109 18.36 14.28 4.54
C PHE A 109 17.57 13.23 5.33
N VAL A 110 18.19 12.62 6.35
CA VAL A 110 17.53 11.59 7.18
C VAL A 110 16.28 12.14 7.85
N PHE A 111 16.34 13.35 8.42
CA PHE A 111 15.16 13.98 9.03
C PHE A 111 14.06 14.24 8.01
N VAL A 112 14.38 14.84 6.87
CA VAL A 112 13.38 15.11 5.81
C VAL A 112 12.75 13.81 5.32
N PHE A 113 13.56 12.80 5.01
CA PHE A 113 13.10 11.49 4.56
C PHE A 113 12.17 10.85 5.59
N LEU A 114 12.57 10.83 6.87
CA LEU A 114 11.77 10.25 7.95
C LEU A 114 10.45 11.01 8.13
N SER A 115 10.46 12.34 8.05
CA SER A 115 9.23 13.15 8.15
C SER A 115 8.25 12.83 7.02
N ILE A 116 8.73 12.75 5.77
CA ILE A 116 7.88 12.40 4.62
C ILE A 116 7.35 10.97 4.78
N PHE A 117 8.22 10.03 5.13
CA PHE A 117 7.84 8.64 5.38
C PHE A 117 6.73 8.53 6.43
N LEU A 118 6.90 9.19 7.58
CA LEU A 118 5.91 9.19 8.66
C LEU A 118 4.61 9.87 8.24
N MET A 119 4.67 10.98 7.51
CA MET A 119 3.48 11.70 7.03
C MET A 119 2.67 10.83 6.06
N VAL A 120 3.33 10.22 5.07
CA VAL A 120 2.68 9.33 4.10
C VAL A 120 2.16 8.08 4.80
N ASN A 121 2.94 7.48 5.71
CA ASN A 121 2.51 6.30 6.44
C ASN A 121 1.29 6.58 7.34
N ALA A 122 1.29 7.70 8.05
CA ALA A 122 0.15 8.14 8.85
C ALA A 122 -1.09 8.34 7.98
N PHE A 123 -0.93 9.00 6.81
CA PHE A 123 -2.01 9.16 5.85
C PHE A 123 -2.58 7.80 5.38
N LEU A 124 -1.73 6.87 4.96
CA LEU A 124 -2.16 5.54 4.49
C LEU A 124 -2.88 4.75 5.59
N VAL A 125 -2.36 4.77 6.81
CA VAL A 125 -2.97 4.07 7.95
C VAL A 125 -4.32 4.68 8.32
N LEU A 126 -4.43 6.02 8.38
CA LEU A 126 -5.70 6.69 8.68
C LEU A 126 -6.73 6.48 7.57
N LEU A 127 -6.30 6.53 6.31
CA LEU A 127 -7.14 6.24 5.15
C LEU A 127 -7.70 4.82 5.23
N GLY A 128 -6.82 3.83 5.45
CA GLY A 128 -7.23 2.44 5.63
C GLY A 128 -8.18 2.25 6.81
N PHE A 129 -7.87 2.90 7.94
CA PHE A 129 -8.68 2.77 9.15
C PHE A 129 -10.08 3.36 8.97
N TRP A 130 -10.17 4.53 8.34
CA TRP A 130 -11.43 5.17 7.99
C TRP A 130 -12.23 4.30 7.00
N PHE A 131 -11.57 3.76 5.98
CA PHE A 131 -12.17 2.93 4.95
C PHE A 131 -12.78 1.62 5.50
N LEU A 132 -12.09 0.99 6.45
CA LEU A 132 -12.57 -0.22 7.13
C LEU A 132 -13.73 0.06 8.12
N GLY A 133 -14.12 1.32 8.32
CA GLY A 133 -15.28 1.72 9.12
C GLY A 133 -16.57 1.80 8.29
N LYS A 134 -17.14 3.00 8.20
CA LYS A 134 -18.44 3.25 7.53
C LYS A 134 -18.51 2.69 6.10
N PRO A 135 -17.50 2.87 5.23
CA PRO A 135 -17.58 2.34 3.86
C PRO A 135 -17.72 0.80 3.83
N THR A 136 -17.02 0.09 4.72
CA THR A 136 -17.09 -1.37 4.81
C THR A 136 -18.43 -1.85 5.37
N GLN A 137 -19.04 -1.10 6.30
CA GLN A 137 -20.41 -1.38 6.75
C GLN A 137 -21.44 -1.22 5.62
N MET A 138 -21.28 -0.19 4.77
CA MET A 138 -22.13 -0.03 3.59
C MET A 138 -21.99 -1.20 2.61
N MET A 139 -20.78 -1.75 2.44
CA MET A 139 -20.56 -2.96 1.65
C MET A 139 -21.29 -4.18 2.23
N LEU A 140 -21.24 -4.36 3.56
CA LEU A 140 -21.91 -5.46 4.24
C LEU A 140 -23.43 -5.40 4.04
N ASN A 141 -24.03 -4.22 4.22
CA ASN A 141 -25.47 -4.03 4.03
C ASN A 141 -25.92 -4.41 2.62
N LYS A 142 -25.08 -4.14 1.60
CA LYS A 142 -25.36 -4.50 0.21
C LYS A 142 -25.30 -6.02 -0.05
N TYR A 143 -24.61 -6.80 0.78
CA TYR A 143 -24.54 -8.26 0.65
C TYR A 143 -25.63 -9.01 1.41
N ASN A 144 -26.25 -8.35 2.39
CA ASN A 144 -27.33 -8.92 3.20
C ASN A 144 -28.73 -8.53 2.68
N GLN A 145 -28.81 -7.72 1.62
CA GLN A 145 -30.00 -7.44 0.83
C GLN A 145 -30.08 -8.43 -0.35
#